data_AF-A0A538LSC8-F1
#
_entry.id   AF-A0A538LSC8-F1
#
_cell.length_a   1.000
_cell.length_b   1.000
_cell.length_c   1.000
_cell.angle_alpha   90.00
_cell.angle_beta   90.00
_cell.angle_gamma   90.00
#
_symmetry.space_group_name_H-M   'P 1'
#
loop_
_entity.id
_entity.type
_entity.pdbx_description
1 polymer ?
#
loop_
_entity_poly.entity_id
_entity_poly.type
_entity_poly.pdbx_seq_one_letter_code
_entity_poly.pdbx_strand_id
1 'polypeptide(L)'
;MLELNSDQASLWVDELRPALAAEKIHLLDVADCRPRELGALARRFRNEIAPLLTPVAAVSGGPFPSAPVLALNVGVAVQDSDTGTRFIRVNVPSSLPRLVSVGRSSFVLLEDAVIAFLPELLGDVDITGRAVFRVTRNSDVSIAQDVDDMLEAVESKLLRQRFAEVVRLEVDSAAPAELLDFLRRELVVAEDQVYASDAPLGLRDLRELSQLKRPDLEEARWRPVTRRAFSSGRASALLAQIRRHDILVHHPYDSFDSSVGAFV
;
A
#
# COMPACT_ATOMS: atom_id res chain seq x y z
N MET A 1 8.83 -17.22 7.82
CA MET A 1 8.22 -16.07 7.12
C MET A 1 6.70 -16.15 7.08
N LEU A 2 6.10 -17.33 6.82
CA LEU A 2 4.64 -17.51 6.89
C LEU A 2 4.06 -17.27 8.30
N GLU A 3 4.76 -17.69 9.35
CA GLU A 3 4.33 -17.49 10.75
C GLU A 3 4.14 -16.01 11.10
N LEU A 4 5.13 -15.15 10.80
CA LEU A 4 5.02 -13.71 11.05
C LEU A 4 3.87 -13.05 10.26
N ASN A 5 3.58 -13.53 9.04
CA ASN A 5 2.45 -13.03 8.25
C ASN A 5 1.11 -13.41 8.90
N SER A 6 1.01 -14.65 9.39
CA SER A 6 -0.15 -15.13 10.15
C SER A 6 -0.34 -14.34 11.44
N ASP A 7 0.73 -14.13 12.22
CA ASP A 7 0.69 -13.36 13.47
C ASP A 7 0.24 -11.93 13.22
N GLN A 8 0.75 -11.31 12.15
CA GLN A 8 0.35 -9.97 11.75
C GLN A 8 -1.13 -9.91 11.34
N ALA A 9 -1.63 -10.93 10.65
CA ALA A 9 -3.03 -11.02 10.27
C ALA A 9 -3.94 -11.20 11.49
N SER A 10 -3.59 -12.10 12.41
CA SER A 10 -4.33 -12.30 13.67
C SER A 10 -4.34 -11.04 14.53
N LEU A 11 -3.19 -10.37 14.71
CA LEU A 11 -3.12 -9.11 15.46
C LEU A 11 -4.06 -8.05 14.85
N TRP A 12 -4.12 -7.98 13.52
CA TRP A 12 -5.02 -7.05 12.84
C TRP A 12 -6.50 -7.40 13.07
N VAL A 13 -6.87 -8.65 12.82
CA VAL A 13 -8.27 -9.12 12.82
C VAL A 13 -8.82 -9.22 14.23
N ASP A 14 -8.06 -9.80 15.15
CA ASP A 14 -8.53 -10.20 16.48
C ASP A 14 -8.34 -9.10 17.54
N GLU A 15 -7.37 -8.19 17.35
CA GLU A 15 -7.05 -7.16 18.35
C GLU A 15 -7.24 -5.73 17.82
N LEU A 16 -6.56 -5.34 16.75
CA LEU A 16 -6.50 -3.94 16.31
C LEU A 16 -7.84 -3.45 15.72
N ARG A 17 -8.46 -4.23 14.82
CA ARG A 17 -9.75 -3.84 14.23
C ARG A 17 -10.86 -3.73 15.31
N PRO A 18 -10.99 -4.67 16.27
CA PRO A 18 -11.92 -4.53 17.40
C PRO A 18 -11.59 -3.32 18.31
N ALA A 19 -10.32 -3.08 18.63
CA ALA A 19 -9.91 -1.95 19.47
C ALA A 19 -10.25 -0.60 18.82
N LEU A 20 -10.00 -0.46 17.51
CA LEU A 20 -10.40 0.73 16.75
C LEU A 20 -11.93 0.93 16.80
N ALA A 21 -12.70 -0.15 16.66
CA ALA A 21 -14.16 -0.09 16.72
C ALA A 21 -14.67 0.34 18.10
N ALA A 22 -14.04 -0.11 19.19
CA ALA A 22 -14.34 0.35 20.55
C ALA A 22 -14.11 1.86 20.71
N GLU A 23 -13.10 2.39 20.00
CA GLU A 23 -12.79 3.81 19.90
C GLU A 23 -13.61 4.54 18.83
N LYS A 24 -14.69 3.94 18.30
CA LYS A 24 -15.59 4.52 17.29
C LYS A 24 -14.91 4.81 15.95
N ILE A 25 -13.86 4.09 15.61
CA ILE A 25 -13.24 4.07 14.27
C ILE A 25 -13.62 2.75 13.62
N HIS A 26 -14.55 2.78 12.68
CA HIS A 26 -15.12 1.58 12.09
C HIS A 26 -14.56 1.33 10.70
N LEU A 27 -13.85 0.22 10.54
CA LEU A 27 -13.52 -0.36 9.23
C LEU A 27 -14.60 -1.38 8.89
N LEU A 28 -15.52 -0.94 8.05
CA LEU A 28 -16.70 -1.71 7.66
C LEU A 28 -16.38 -2.55 6.42
N ASP A 29 -16.90 -3.77 6.41
CA ASP A 29 -17.08 -4.50 5.17
C ASP A 29 -18.26 -3.86 4.41
N VAL A 30 -18.24 -3.90 3.07
CA VAL A 30 -19.28 -3.24 2.26
C VAL A 30 -20.67 -3.80 2.57
N ALA A 31 -20.76 -5.09 2.91
CA ALA A 31 -22.01 -5.74 3.29
C ALA A 31 -22.62 -5.19 4.59
N ASP A 32 -21.80 -4.62 5.49
CA ASP A 32 -22.22 -4.07 6.78
C ASP A 32 -22.58 -2.58 6.69
N CYS A 33 -22.40 -1.97 5.52
CA CYS A 33 -22.74 -0.57 5.31
C CYS A 33 -24.26 -0.35 5.36
N ARG A 34 -24.71 0.63 6.16
CA ARG A 34 -26.11 1.05 6.14
C ARG A 34 -26.47 1.65 4.77
N PRO A 35 -27.75 1.70 4.37
CA PRO A 35 -28.15 2.20 3.05
C PRO A 35 -27.59 3.61 2.71
N ARG A 36 -27.50 4.48 3.71
CA ARG A 36 -26.92 5.83 3.56
C ARG A 36 -25.40 5.79 3.31
N GLU A 37 -24.67 4.91 3.99
CA GLU A 37 -23.22 4.74 3.84
C GLU A 37 -22.92 4.10 2.48
N LEU A 38 -23.67 3.07 2.10
CA LEU A 38 -23.53 2.44 0.77
C LEU A 38 -23.83 3.43 -0.36
N GLY A 39 -24.87 4.25 -0.23
CA GLY A 39 -25.17 5.30 -1.20
C GLY A 39 -24.10 6.41 -1.27
N ALA A 40 -23.43 6.71 -0.15
CA ALA A 40 -22.28 7.61 -0.14
C ALA A 40 -21.05 6.99 -0.83
N LEU A 41 -20.78 5.70 -0.54
CA LEU A 41 -19.71 4.93 -1.17
C LEU A 41 -19.90 4.85 -2.68
N ALA A 42 -21.09 4.47 -3.15
CA ALA A 42 -21.41 4.37 -4.58
C ALA A 42 -21.26 5.69 -5.34
N ARG A 43 -21.68 6.81 -4.72
CA ARG A 43 -21.49 8.15 -5.32
C ARG A 43 -20.00 8.49 -5.43
N ARG A 44 -19.24 8.22 -4.37
CA ARG A 44 -17.79 8.48 -4.34
C ARG A 44 -17.05 7.60 -5.33
N PHE A 45 -17.45 6.34 -5.43
CA PHE A 45 -16.91 5.40 -6.41
C PHE A 45 -17.04 5.95 -7.83
N ARG A 46 -18.26 6.29 -8.26
CA ARG A 46 -18.51 6.86 -9.60
C ARG A 46 -17.75 8.14 -9.89
N ASN A 47 -17.74 9.08 -8.95
CA ASN A 47 -17.29 10.44 -9.23
C ASN A 47 -15.79 10.65 -9.00
N GLU A 48 -15.18 9.89 -8.08
CA GLU A 48 -13.80 10.11 -7.62
C GLU A 48 -12.89 8.91 -7.88
N ILE A 49 -13.40 7.68 -7.72
CA ILE A 49 -12.55 6.46 -7.75
C ILE A 49 -12.50 5.85 -9.15
N ALA A 50 -13.65 5.48 -9.72
CA ALA A 50 -13.76 4.79 -11.01
C ALA A 50 -13.02 5.50 -12.16
N PRO A 51 -13.03 6.84 -12.30
CA PRO A 51 -12.29 7.53 -13.36
C PRO A 51 -10.77 7.35 -13.30
N LEU A 52 -10.23 6.94 -12.15
CA LEU A 52 -8.80 6.70 -11.94
C LEU A 52 -8.43 5.21 -12.01
N LEU A 53 -9.42 4.33 -12.12
CA LEU A 53 -9.19 2.90 -12.29
C LEU A 53 -8.95 2.59 -13.78
N THR A 54 -8.00 1.71 -14.05
CA THR A 54 -7.75 1.21 -15.40
C THR A 54 -7.83 -0.32 -15.38
N PRO A 55 -8.99 -0.88 -15.74
CA PRO A 55 -9.12 -2.32 -15.98
C PRO A 55 -8.27 -2.73 -17.18
N VAL A 56 -7.45 -3.76 -17.03
CA VAL A 56 -6.63 -4.32 -18.10
C VAL A 56 -6.90 -5.81 -18.21
N ALA A 57 -7.51 -6.22 -19.31
CA ALA A 57 -7.73 -7.63 -19.61
C ALA A 57 -6.42 -8.32 -20.03
N ALA A 58 -6.24 -9.57 -19.60
CA ALA A 58 -5.21 -10.45 -20.13
C ALA A 58 -5.53 -10.80 -21.58
N VAL A 59 -4.52 -10.73 -22.45
CA VAL A 59 -4.66 -11.11 -23.87
C VAL A 59 -4.49 -12.62 -23.96
N SER A 60 -5.40 -13.30 -24.67
CA SER A 60 -5.28 -14.75 -24.90
C SER A 60 -3.96 -15.08 -25.61
N GLY A 61 -3.14 -15.94 -25.00
CA GLY A 61 -1.81 -16.32 -25.50
C GLY A 61 -0.74 -15.21 -25.40
N GLY A 62 -1.08 -14.04 -24.87
CA GLY A 62 -0.16 -12.95 -24.59
C GLY A 62 0.23 -12.90 -23.10
N PRO A 63 1.28 -12.14 -22.74
CA PRO A 63 1.71 -12.03 -21.35
C PRO A 63 0.65 -11.32 -20.49
N PHE A 64 0.44 -11.79 -19.26
CA PHE A 64 -0.42 -11.11 -18.29
C PHE A 64 0.01 -9.65 -18.06
N PRO A 65 -0.94 -8.70 -17.91
CA PRO A 65 -0.62 -7.31 -17.67
C PRO A 65 0.26 -7.11 -16.42
N SER A 66 1.43 -6.50 -16.62
CA SER A 66 2.40 -6.26 -15.54
C SER A 66 1.76 -5.56 -14.34
N ALA A 67 1.72 -6.23 -13.19
CA ALA A 67 1.35 -5.64 -11.91
C ALA A 67 2.51 -4.77 -11.36
N PRO A 68 2.26 -3.51 -10.98
CA PRO A 68 3.27 -2.66 -10.35
C PRO A 68 3.75 -3.25 -9.01
N VAL A 69 5.04 -3.08 -8.71
CA VAL A 69 5.63 -3.56 -7.47
C VAL A 69 4.94 -2.91 -6.26
N LEU A 70 4.58 -3.72 -5.27
CA LEU A 70 3.92 -3.30 -4.03
C LEU A 70 2.57 -2.58 -4.19
N ALA A 71 2.00 -2.50 -5.39
CA ALA A 71 0.65 -1.99 -5.60
C ALA A 71 -0.39 -3.06 -5.27
N LEU A 72 -1.53 -2.63 -4.73
CA LEU A 72 -2.71 -3.48 -4.60
C LEU A 72 -3.37 -3.62 -5.96
N ASN A 73 -3.77 -4.83 -6.29
CA ASN A 73 -4.46 -5.17 -7.52
C ASN A 73 -5.67 -6.02 -7.19
N VAL A 74 -6.76 -5.84 -7.94
CA VAL A 74 -7.91 -6.74 -7.93
C VAL A 74 -7.86 -7.56 -9.21
N GLY A 75 -7.62 -8.86 -9.08
CA GLY A 75 -7.76 -9.83 -10.16
C GLY A 75 -9.20 -10.31 -10.24
N VAL A 76 -9.77 -10.35 -11.43
CA VAL A 76 -11.15 -10.73 -11.69
C VAL A 76 -11.18 -11.79 -12.77
N ALA A 77 -11.77 -12.94 -12.47
CA ALA A 77 -12.11 -13.95 -13.47
C ALA A 77 -13.51 -13.63 -13.99
N VAL A 78 -13.65 -13.53 -15.31
CA VAL A 78 -14.92 -13.32 -15.98
C VAL A 78 -15.16 -14.44 -16.99
N GLN A 79 -16.40 -14.91 -17.09
CA GLN A 79 -16.80 -15.87 -18.10
C GLN A 79 -17.30 -15.11 -19.34
N ASP A 80 -16.75 -15.47 -20.50
CA ASP A 80 -17.20 -15.01 -21.80
C ASP A 80 -17.81 -16.18 -22.57
N SER A 81 -18.95 -15.95 -23.21
CA SER A 81 -19.69 -16.98 -23.95
C SER A 81 -18.91 -17.54 -25.14
N ASP A 82 -18.04 -16.73 -25.75
CA ASP A 82 -17.39 -17.04 -27.02
C ASP A 82 -15.93 -17.47 -26.84
N THR A 83 -15.26 -16.93 -25.81
CA THR A 83 -13.81 -17.09 -25.59
C THR A 83 -13.44 -17.85 -24.31
N GLY A 84 -14.42 -18.21 -23.48
CA GLY A 84 -14.20 -18.89 -22.20
C GLY A 84 -13.80 -17.95 -21.07
N THR A 85 -13.09 -18.46 -20.07
CA THR A 85 -12.68 -17.66 -18.91
C THR A 85 -11.59 -16.65 -19.30
N ARG A 86 -11.85 -15.37 -19.05
CA ARG A 86 -10.89 -14.26 -19.22
C ARG A 86 -10.53 -13.67 -17.85
N PHE A 87 -9.32 -13.14 -17.75
CA PHE A 87 -8.83 -12.51 -16.53
C PHE A 87 -8.64 -11.02 -16.75
N ILE A 88 -9.14 -10.21 -15.81
CA ILE A 88 -9.03 -8.76 -15.81
C ILE A 88 -8.31 -8.34 -14.53
N ARG A 89 -7.31 -7.46 -14.68
CA ARG A 89 -6.63 -6.82 -13.55
C ARG A 89 -7.12 -5.39 -13.42
N VAL A 90 -7.53 -5.00 -12.23
CA VAL A 90 -7.80 -3.60 -11.86
C VAL A 90 -6.71 -3.15 -10.90
N ASN A 91 -5.96 -2.12 -11.27
CA ASN A 91 -4.97 -1.52 -10.38
C ASN A 91 -5.66 -0.63 -9.35
N VAL A 92 -5.36 -0.81 -8.06
CA VAL A 92 -5.81 0.10 -7.00
C VAL A 92 -4.74 1.19 -6.84
N PRO A 93 -4.99 2.42 -7.30
CA PRO A 93 -3.95 3.44 -7.36
C PRO A 93 -3.63 3.99 -5.97
N SER A 94 -2.34 4.08 -5.64
CA SER A 94 -1.87 4.65 -4.37
C SER A 94 -2.04 6.16 -4.24
N SER A 95 -2.50 6.84 -5.31
CA SER A 95 -2.86 8.25 -5.28
C SER A 95 -4.21 8.50 -4.60
N LEU A 96 -5.04 7.46 -4.47
CA LEU A 96 -6.29 7.53 -3.74
C LEU A 96 -6.06 7.15 -2.25
N PRO A 97 -6.76 7.80 -1.31
CA PRO A 97 -6.79 7.37 0.07
C PRO A 97 -7.31 5.92 0.14
N ARG A 98 -6.60 5.06 0.88
CA ARG A 98 -7.01 3.67 1.04
C ARG A 98 -8.23 3.56 1.96
N LEU A 99 -8.39 4.51 2.88
CA LEU A 99 -9.56 4.62 3.75
C LEU A 99 -10.66 5.47 3.10
N VAL A 100 -11.61 4.82 2.44
CA VAL A 100 -12.75 5.49 1.82
C VAL A 100 -13.80 5.82 2.89
N SER A 101 -13.86 7.08 3.30
CA SER A 101 -14.87 7.53 4.27
C SER A 101 -16.28 7.43 3.69
N VAL A 102 -17.15 6.70 4.39
CA VAL A 102 -18.60 6.52 4.09
C VAL A 102 -19.50 7.16 5.15
N GLY A 103 -18.91 7.51 6.29
CA GLY A 103 -19.55 8.21 7.40
C GLY A 103 -18.53 9.05 8.17
N ARG A 104 -18.94 9.62 9.31
CA ARG A 104 -18.08 10.48 10.13
C ARG A 104 -16.84 9.75 10.68
N SER A 105 -17.02 8.48 11.04
CA SER A 105 -15.96 7.63 11.59
C SER A 105 -16.03 6.19 11.05
N SER A 106 -16.68 6.04 9.90
CA SER A 106 -16.84 4.77 9.19
C SER A 106 -16.10 4.85 7.87
N PHE A 107 -15.30 3.83 7.59
CA PHE A 107 -14.45 3.73 6.42
C PHE A 107 -14.59 2.34 5.82
N VAL A 108 -14.43 2.27 4.51
CA VAL A 108 -14.32 1.03 3.72
C VAL A 108 -12.96 1.05 3.04
N LEU A 109 -12.28 -0.09 2.94
CA LEU A 109 -11.01 -0.14 2.20
C LEU A 109 -11.26 0.07 0.70
N LEU A 110 -10.34 0.76 0.05
CA LEU A 110 -10.48 1.12 -1.36
C LEU A 110 -10.63 -0.12 -2.26
N GLU A 111 -9.87 -1.18 -2.00
CA GLU A 111 -9.97 -2.45 -2.72
C GLU A 111 -11.36 -3.11 -2.55
N ASP A 112 -11.97 -3.02 -1.38
CA ASP A 112 -13.32 -3.57 -1.12
C ASP A 112 -14.38 -2.74 -1.85
N ALA A 113 -14.21 -1.42 -1.89
CA ALA A 113 -15.04 -0.56 -2.72
C ALA A 113 -14.91 -0.91 -4.20
N VAL A 114 -13.69 -1.11 -4.71
CA VAL A 114 -13.46 -1.55 -6.10
C VAL A 114 -14.17 -2.86 -6.38
N ILE A 115 -14.02 -3.86 -5.49
CA ILE A 115 -14.67 -5.17 -5.60
C ILE A 115 -16.19 -5.03 -5.66
N ALA A 116 -16.78 -4.25 -4.74
CA ALA A 116 -18.23 -4.10 -4.65
C ALA A 116 -18.87 -3.47 -5.88
N PHE A 117 -18.12 -2.60 -6.59
CA PHE A 117 -18.59 -1.93 -7.80
C PHE A 117 -17.91 -2.45 -9.07
N LEU A 118 -17.34 -3.66 -9.06
CA LEU A 118 -16.82 -4.31 -10.27
C LEU A 118 -17.87 -4.41 -11.40
N PRO A 119 -19.14 -4.78 -11.14
CA PRO A 119 -20.15 -4.83 -12.21
C PRO A 119 -20.37 -3.46 -12.87
N GLU A 120 -20.29 -2.37 -12.10
CA GLU A 120 -20.40 -1.02 -12.64
C GLU A 120 -19.16 -0.62 -13.43
N LEU A 121 -17.97 -1.06 -13.00
CA LEU A 121 -16.69 -0.76 -13.65
C LEU A 121 -16.47 -1.56 -14.94
N LEU A 122 -16.86 -2.83 -14.97
CA LEU A 122 -16.60 -3.77 -16.07
C LEU A 122 -17.78 -3.89 -17.04
N GLY A 123 -18.97 -3.41 -16.66
CA GLY A 123 -20.18 -3.54 -17.45
C GLY A 123 -20.81 -4.93 -17.34
N ASP A 124 -21.51 -5.34 -18.39
CA ASP A 124 -22.26 -6.60 -18.44
C ASP A 124 -21.32 -7.79 -18.70
N VAL A 125 -20.59 -8.21 -17.66
CA VAL A 125 -19.71 -9.38 -17.67
C VAL A 125 -20.08 -10.33 -16.52
N ASP A 126 -20.00 -11.63 -16.78
CA ASP A 126 -20.26 -12.65 -15.75
C ASP A 126 -18.99 -12.84 -14.90
N ILE A 127 -18.97 -12.25 -13.70
CA ILE A 127 -17.84 -12.33 -12.77
C ILE A 127 -17.93 -13.66 -12.00
N THR A 128 -17.01 -14.57 -12.28
CA THR A 128 -16.96 -15.90 -11.64
C THR A 128 -16.02 -15.98 -10.45
N GLY A 129 -15.11 -15.02 -10.31
CA GLY A 129 -14.18 -14.97 -9.19
C GLY A 129 -13.43 -13.66 -9.08
N ARG A 130 -12.93 -13.35 -7.89
CA ARG A 130 -12.07 -12.19 -7.64
C ARG A 130 -11.08 -12.46 -6.52
N ALA A 131 -9.95 -11.76 -6.56
CA ALA A 131 -8.93 -11.78 -5.53
C ALA A 131 -8.22 -10.42 -5.46
N VAL A 132 -7.91 -9.97 -4.25
CA VAL A 132 -6.92 -8.91 -4.02
C VAL A 132 -5.55 -9.56 -3.99
N PHE A 133 -4.61 -9.01 -4.74
CA PHE A 133 -3.24 -9.49 -4.75
C PHE A 133 -2.23 -8.34 -4.84
N ARG A 134 -1.01 -8.63 -4.40
CA ARG A 134 0.13 -7.70 -4.41
C ARG A 134 1.40 -8.45 -4.71
N VAL A 135 2.26 -7.88 -5.55
CA VAL A 135 3.53 -8.50 -5.95
C VAL A 135 4.72 -7.75 -5.37
N THR A 136 5.71 -8.49 -4.91
CA THR A 136 7.06 -7.95 -4.63
C THR A 136 8.00 -8.45 -5.71
N ARG A 137 8.78 -7.54 -6.29
CA ARG A 137 9.77 -7.85 -7.32
C ARG A 137 11.18 -7.68 -6.77
N ASN A 138 12.12 -8.46 -7.26
CA ASN A 138 13.52 -8.28 -6.92
C ASN A 138 13.96 -6.89 -7.40
N SER A 139 14.45 -6.05 -6.48
CA SER A 139 14.90 -4.69 -6.78
C SER A 139 16.41 -4.58 -6.88
N ASP A 140 17.13 -5.70 -6.79
CA ASP A 140 18.59 -5.78 -6.87
C ASP A 140 19.10 -5.49 -8.30
N VAL A 141 19.12 -4.20 -8.64
CA VAL A 141 19.74 -3.67 -9.84
C VAL A 141 20.75 -2.63 -9.36
N SER A 142 22.00 -3.05 -9.21
CA SER A 142 23.12 -2.15 -8.92
C SER A 142 23.36 -1.22 -10.11
N ILE A 143 23.45 0.09 -9.85
CA ILE A 143 23.95 1.04 -10.84
C ILE A 143 25.48 0.97 -10.75
N ALA A 144 26.17 0.70 -11.86
CA ALA A 144 27.63 0.82 -11.89
C ALA A 144 28.00 2.28 -11.59
N GLN A 145 28.96 2.54 -10.70
CA GLN A 145 29.27 3.92 -10.30
C GLN A 145 29.92 4.77 -11.41
N ASP A 146 30.28 4.16 -12.54
CA ASP A 146 30.98 4.78 -13.66
C ASP A 146 30.07 5.04 -14.88
N VAL A 147 28.83 5.53 -14.67
CA VAL A 147 27.96 5.96 -15.80
C VAL A 147 28.05 7.47 -15.98
N ASP A 148 28.42 7.91 -17.19
CA ASP A 148 28.57 9.33 -17.52
C ASP A 148 27.23 10.10 -17.46
N ASP A 149 26.10 9.41 -17.69
CA ASP A 149 24.75 9.97 -17.59
C ASP A 149 23.92 9.26 -16.52
N MET A 150 23.85 9.88 -15.34
CA MET A 150 23.07 9.39 -14.20
C MET A 150 21.56 9.35 -14.49
N LEU A 151 21.04 10.25 -15.34
CA LEU A 151 19.60 10.32 -15.61
C LEU A 151 19.17 9.13 -16.47
N GLU A 152 19.90 8.85 -17.55
CA GLU A 152 19.66 7.68 -18.41
C GLU A 152 19.81 6.36 -17.64
N ALA A 153 20.79 6.29 -16.73
CA ALA A 153 20.98 5.13 -15.85
C ALA A 153 19.80 4.91 -14.89
N VAL A 154 19.23 5.99 -14.34
CA VAL A 154 18.04 5.94 -13.46
C VAL A 154 16.80 5.53 -14.26
N GLU A 155 16.55 6.11 -15.44
CA GLU A 155 15.41 5.75 -16.29
C GLU A 155 15.47 4.28 -16.73
N SER A 156 16.64 3.83 -17.19
CA SER A 156 16.89 2.43 -17.55
C SER A 156 16.67 1.48 -16.37
N LYS A 157 17.05 1.89 -15.15
CA LYS A 157 16.81 1.10 -13.93
C LYS A 157 15.33 1.01 -13.58
N LEU A 158 14.57 2.10 -13.68
CA LEU A 158 13.13 2.10 -13.43
C LEU A 158 12.39 1.16 -14.38
N LEU A 159 12.79 1.15 -15.66
CA LEU A 159 12.26 0.21 -16.65
C LEU A 159 12.63 -1.24 -16.30
N ARG A 160 13.88 -1.53 -15.91
CA ARG A 160 14.30 -2.88 -15.49
C ARG A 160 13.56 -3.36 -14.25
N GLN A 161 13.34 -2.50 -13.24
CA GLN A 161 12.60 -2.85 -12.03
C GLN A 161 11.13 -3.19 -12.33
N ARG A 162 10.50 -2.53 -13.31
CA ARG A 162 9.13 -2.82 -13.72
C ARG A 162 8.95 -4.25 -14.22
N PHE A 163 9.99 -4.84 -14.84
CA PHE A 163 9.98 -6.19 -15.41
C PHE A 163 10.83 -7.20 -14.63
N ALA A 164 11.32 -6.83 -13.44
CA ALA A 164 12.10 -7.74 -12.60
C ALA A 164 11.25 -8.93 -12.11
N GLU A 165 11.93 -10.04 -11.82
CA GLU A 165 11.33 -11.27 -11.32
C GLU A 165 10.45 -11.03 -10.09
N VAL A 166 9.27 -11.64 -10.07
CA VAL A 166 8.38 -11.61 -8.91
C VAL A 166 8.91 -12.61 -7.88
N VAL A 167 9.27 -12.12 -6.71
CA VAL A 167 9.84 -12.94 -5.61
C VAL A 167 8.82 -13.23 -4.52
N ARG A 168 7.66 -12.56 -4.55
CA ARG A 168 6.56 -12.78 -3.61
C ARG A 168 5.22 -12.39 -4.24
N LEU A 169 4.24 -13.28 -4.12
CA LEU A 169 2.83 -13.02 -4.40
C LEU A 169 2.06 -13.06 -3.08
N GLU A 170 1.53 -11.92 -2.65
CA GLU A 170 0.55 -11.85 -1.56
C GLU A 170 -0.85 -11.89 -2.17
N VAL A 171 -1.75 -12.67 -1.57
CA VAL A 171 -3.13 -12.87 -2.04
C VAL A 171 -4.08 -12.96 -0.85
N ASP A 172 -5.32 -12.49 -0.99
CA ASP A 172 -6.33 -12.75 0.05
C ASP A 172 -6.65 -14.25 0.14
N SER A 173 -6.84 -14.76 1.35
CA SER A 173 -7.11 -16.20 1.56
C SER A 173 -8.43 -16.67 0.93
N ALA A 174 -9.35 -15.76 0.63
CA ALA A 174 -10.64 -16.07 0.00
C ALA A 174 -10.54 -16.17 -1.54
N ALA A 175 -9.35 -16.00 -2.11
CA ALA A 175 -9.13 -16.10 -3.54
C ALA A 175 -9.49 -17.51 -4.08
N PRO A 176 -10.31 -17.60 -5.14
CA PRO A 176 -10.60 -18.88 -5.79
C PRO A 176 -9.33 -19.57 -6.28
N ALA A 177 -9.23 -20.89 -6.08
CA ALA A 177 -8.04 -21.67 -6.43
C ALA A 177 -7.64 -21.51 -7.91
N GLU A 178 -8.62 -21.48 -8.82
CA GLU A 178 -8.38 -21.28 -10.26
C GLU A 178 -7.71 -19.94 -10.56
N LEU A 179 -8.12 -18.86 -9.86
CA LEU A 179 -7.55 -17.53 -10.02
C LEU A 179 -6.16 -17.45 -9.41
N LEU A 180 -5.93 -18.09 -8.26
CA LEU A 180 -4.61 -18.19 -7.64
C LEU A 180 -3.63 -18.94 -8.56
N ASP A 181 -4.04 -20.08 -9.09
CA ASP A 181 -3.22 -20.88 -10.01
C ASP A 181 -2.92 -20.12 -11.30
N PHE A 182 -3.89 -19.36 -11.83
CA PHE A 182 -3.66 -18.47 -12.95
C PHE A 182 -2.61 -17.40 -12.62
N LEU A 183 -2.76 -16.69 -11.50
CA LEU A 183 -1.81 -15.65 -11.06
C LEU A 183 -0.40 -16.23 -10.87
N ARG A 184 -0.26 -17.41 -10.25
CA ARG A 184 1.02 -18.10 -10.05
C ARG A 184 1.73 -18.40 -11.38
N ARG A 185 0.99 -18.97 -12.35
CA ARG A 185 1.55 -19.32 -13.66
C ARG A 185 1.97 -18.08 -14.44
N GLU A 186 1.09 -17.09 -14.52
CA GLU A 186 1.33 -15.88 -15.31
C GLU A 186 2.41 -14.96 -14.73
N LEU A 187 2.50 -14.89 -13.40
CA LEU A 187 3.54 -14.12 -12.72
C LEU A 187 4.83 -14.92 -12.51
N VAL A 188 4.84 -16.21 -12.89
CA VAL A 188 5.96 -17.15 -12.75
C VAL A 188 6.44 -17.23 -11.30
N VAL A 189 5.52 -17.52 -10.39
CA VAL A 189 5.76 -17.54 -8.93
C VAL A 189 5.66 -18.97 -8.38
N ALA A 190 6.68 -19.40 -7.65
CA ALA A 190 6.71 -20.70 -7.00
C ALA A 190 5.75 -20.76 -5.79
N GLU A 191 5.39 -21.96 -5.34
CA GLU A 191 4.41 -22.14 -4.25
C GLU A 191 4.85 -21.52 -2.93
N ASP A 192 6.13 -21.65 -2.61
CA ASP A 192 6.77 -21.11 -1.41
C ASP A 192 6.94 -19.58 -1.44
N GLN A 193 6.68 -18.96 -2.60
CA GLN A 193 6.63 -17.52 -2.79
C GLN A 193 5.20 -16.95 -2.69
N VAL A 194 4.18 -17.79 -2.45
CA VAL A 194 2.79 -17.38 -2.27
C VAL A 194 2.47 -17.21 -0.79
N TYR A 195 1.86 -16.07 -0.46
CA TYR A 195 1.51 -15.68 0.90
C TYR A 195 0.02 -15.32 0.93
N ALA A 196 -0.80 -16.26 1.39
CA ALA A 196 -2.21 -16.00 1.67
C ALA A 196 -2.35 -15.23 2.99
N SER A 197 -3.34 -14.34 3.09
CA SER A 197 -3.62 -13.55 4.28
C SER A 197 -5.12 -13.36 4.47
N ASP A 198 -5.58 -13.57 5.71
CA ASP A 198 -6.96 -13.29 6.14
C ASP A 198 -7.17 -11.81 6.48
N ALA A 199 -6.08 -11.06 6.70
CA ALA A 199 -6.10 -9.62 6.85
C ALA A 199 -5.90 -8.91 5.50
N PRO A 200 -6.33 -7.63 5.37
CA PRO A 200 -6.07 -6.82 4.18
C PRO A 200 -4.58 -6.79 3.82
N LEU A 201 -4.26 -6.98 2.54
CA LEU A 201 -2.86 -7.01 2.09
C LEU A 201 -2.18 -5.65 2.27
N GLY A 202 -0.87 -5.63 2.46
CA GLY A 202 -0.15 -4.35 2.48
C GLY A 202 -0.52 -3.44 3.67
N LEU A 203 -0.66 -4.01 4.88
CA LEU A 203 -1.07 -3.30 6.10
C LEU A 203 -0.26 -2.02 6.42
N ARG A 204 0.93 -1.83 5.82
CA ARG A 204 1.68 -0.56 5.88
C ARG A 204 0.81 0.65 5.51
N ASP A 205 -0.05 0.51 4.50
CA ASP A 205 -0.83 1.63 3.99
C ASP A 205 -1.94 2.05 4.97
N LEU A 206 -2.28 1.18 5.93
CA LEU A 206 -3.20 1.49 7.03
C LEU A 206 -2.60 2.45 8.06
N ARG A 207 -1.32 2.85 7.91
CA ARG A 207 -0.78 4.03 8.59
C ARG A 207 -1.63 5.29 8.33
N GLU A 208 -2.43 5.33 7.28
CA GLU A 208 -3.45 6.37 7.07
C GLU A 208 -4.39 6.55 8.28
N LEU A 209 -4.65 5.50 9.06
CA LEU A 209 -5.42 5.58 10.31
C LEU A 209 -4.78 6.55 11.32
N SER A 210 -3.45 6.65 11.34
CA SER A 210 -2.72 7.58 12.21
C SER A 210 -2.84 9.04 11.78
N GLN A 211 -3.48 9.32 10.63
CA GLN A 211 -3.75 10.68 10.15
C GLN A 211 -5.13 11.17 10.60
N LEU A 212 -5.96 10.30 11.18
CA LEU A 212 -7.22 10.69 11.80
C LEU A 212 -6.94 11.62 12.97
N LYS A 213 -7.74 12.69 13.11
CA LYS A 213 -7.59 13.68 14.18
C LYS A 213 -8.11 13.12 15.51
N ARG A 214 -7.32 12.24 16.14
CA ARG A 214 -7.61 11.56 17.42
C ARG A 214 -6.44 11.74 18.40
N PRO A 215 -6.23 12.96 18.93
CA PRO A 215 -5.14 13.23 19.86
C PRO A 215 -5.25 12.43 21.16
N ASP A 216 -6.45 11.95 21.49
CA ASP A 216 -6.74 11.06 22.60
C ASP A 216 -6.22 9.63 22.40
N LEU A 217 -5.88 9.25 21.16
CA LEU A 217 -5.26 7.97 20.80
C LEU A 217 -3.80 8.11 20.36
N GLU A 218 -3.24 9.32 20.39
CA GLU A 218 -1.84 9.58 20.05
C GLU A 218 -0.97 9.54 21.31
N GLU A 219 0.18 8.90 21.21
CA GLU A 219 1.26 9.04 22.19
C GLU A 219 1.72 10.50 22.28
N ALA A 220 2.16 10.91 23.47
CA ALA A 220 2.70 12.24 23.65
C ALA A 220 3.93 12.45 22.76
N ARG A 221 3.85 13.39 21.82
CA ARG A 221 4.97 13.68 20.92
C ARG A 221 6.19 14.13 21.72
N TRP A 222 7.28 13.39 21.57
CA TRP A 222 8.57 13.82 22.07
C TRP A 222 8.97 15.15 21.39
N ARG A 223 9.33 16.14 22.20
CA ARG A 223 9.84 17.43 21.72
C ARG A 223 11.37 17.41 21.88
N PRO A 224 12.14 17.36 20.77
CA PRO A 224 13.58 17.38 20.84
C PRO A 224 14.08 18.61 21.59
N VAL A 225 15.10 18.43 22.43
CA VAL A 225 15.65 19.50 23.27
C VAL A 225 16.82 20.15 22.55
N THR A 226 16.85 21.48 22.53
CA THR A 226 18.03 22.23 22.11
C THR A 226 19.04 22.20 23.26
N ARG A 227 20.16 21.47 23.11
CA ARG A 227 21.23 21.53 24.11
C ARG A 227 21.77 22.93 24.24
N ARG A 228 22.29 23.26 25.42
CA ARG A 228 22.95 24.54 25.69
C ARG A 228 24.08 24.85 24.70
N ALA A 229 24.78 23.83 24.21
CA ALA A 229 25.80 24.00 23.17
C ALA A 229 25.23 24.67 21.89
N PHE A 230 23.99 24.34 21.55
CA PHE A 230 23.30 24.77 20.35
C PHE A 230 22.36 25.98 20.56
N SER A 231 22.23 26.47 21.80
CA SER A 231 21.23 27.50 22.15
C SER A 231 21.47 28.87 21.50
N SER A 232 22.66 29.10 20.95
CA SER A 232 23.00 30.36 20.30
C SER A 232 22.34 30.56 18.94
N GLY A 233 21.90 29.47 18.28
CA GLY A 233 21.32 29.48 16.94
C GLY A 233 22.24 29.99 15.82
N ARG A 234 23.52 30.29 16.13
CA ARG A 234 24.48 30.86 15.16
C ARG A 234 25.52 29.81 14.81
N ALA A 235 25.64 29.50 13.52
CA ALA A 235 26.64 28.56 13.01
C ALA A 235 28.07 28.93 13.44
N SER A 236 28.42 30.22 13.46
CA SER A 236 29.75 30.69 13.89
C SER A 236 30.06 30.41 15.36
N ALA A 237 29.05 30.53 16.24
CA ALA A 237 29.19 30.22 17.66
C ALA A 237 29.27 28.72 17.89
N LEU A 238 28.54 27.93 17.10
CA LEU A 238 28.60 26.49 17.15
C LEU A 238 29.97 25.95 16.66
N LEU A 239 30.49 26.44 15.54
CA LEU A 239 31.84 26.11 15.06
C LEU A 239 32.92 26.47 16.10
N ALA A 240 32.75 27.60 16.78
CA ALA A 240 33.66 27.98 17.86
C ALA A 240 33.60 27.02 19.05
N GLN A 241 32.45 26.41 19.35
CA GLN A 241 32.35 25.38 20.40
C GLN A 241 32.98 24.06 19.95
N ILE A 242 32.70 23.61 18.72
CA ILE A 242 33.28 22.38 18.15
C ILE A 242 34.81 22.45 18.10
N ARG A 243 35.38 23.62 17.80
CA ARG A 243 36.84 23.83 17.85
C ARG A 243 37.45 23.61 19.24
N ARG A 244 36.66 23.68 20.32
CA ARG A 244 37.16 23.51 21.70
C ARG A 244 37.10 22.07 22.17
N HIS A 245 36.08 21.32 21.76
CA HIS A 245 35.87 19.92 22.10
C HIS A 245 34.78 19.33 21.19
N ASP A 246 34.80 18.01 21.05
CA ASP A 246 33.76 17.27 20.33
C ASP A 246 32.41 17.38 21.05
N ILE A 247 31.34 17.52 20.26
CA ILE A 247 29.97 17.61 20.76
C ILE A 247 29.18 16.43 20.19
N LEU A 248 28.78 15.51 21.07
CA LEU A 248 27.90 14.40 20.70
C LEU A 248 26.43 14.86 20.68
N VAL A 249 25.75 14.58 19.57
CA VAL A 249 24.31 14.81 19.36
C VAL A 249 23.62 13.47 19.26
N HIS A 250 22.52 13.29 19.99
CA HIS A 250 21.73 12.07 20.03
C HIS A 250 20.31 12.34 19.54
N HIS A 251 20.05 12.08 18.26
CA HIS A 251 18.70 12.16 17.70
C HIS A 251 17.89 10.89 18.02
N PRO A 252 16.56 10.99 18.21
CA PRO A 252 15.72 12.19 18.08
C PRO A 252 15.61 13.03 19.38
N TYR A 253 16.42 12.77 20.41
CA TYR A 253 16.34 13.47 21.70
C TYR A 253 16.82 14.92 21.62
N ASP A 254 17.92 15.14 20.90
CA ASP A 254 18.46 16.46 20.60
C ASP A 254 17.84 17.03 19.33
N SER A 255 17.57 18.34 19.32
CA SER A 255 16.97 19.03 18.17
C SER A 255 17.90 19.04 16.95
N PHE A 256 17.43 18.46 15.84
CA PHE A 256 18.11 18.49 14.54
C PHE A 256 18.28 19.94 14.05
N ASP A 257 17.21 20.74 14.06
CA ASP A 257 17.22 22.13 13.58
C ASP A 257 18.30 22.97 14.26
N SER A 258 18.47 22.81 15.57
CA SER A 258 19.46 23.57 16.33
C SER A 258 20.89 23.05 16.21
N SER A 259 21.08 21.80 15.77
CA SER A 259 22.37 21.12 15.71
C SER A 259 22.86 20.96 14.29
N VAL A 260 22.54 19.84 13.63
CA VAL A 260 22.94 19.53 12.24
C VAL A 260 22.30 20.51 11.26
N GLY A 261 21.02 20.82 11.43
CA GLY A 261 20.29 21.76 10.57
C GLY A 261 20.85 23.18 10.61
N ALA A 262 21.58 23.56 11.66
CA ALA A 262 22.20 24.89 11.76
C ALA A 262 23.40 25.09 10.81
N PHE A 263 23.87 24.03 10.13
CA PHE A 263 24.97 24.08 9.16
C PHE A 263 24.54 24.00 7.70
N VAL A 264 23.27 23.64 7.44
CA VAL A 264 22.67 23.53 6.11
C VAL A 264 22.02 24.86 5.75
#